data_AF-A0A7X4LKF9-F1
#
_entry.id   AF-A0A7X4LKF9-F1
#
_cell.length_a   1.000
_cell.length_b   1.000
_cell.length_c   1.000
_cell.angle_alpha   90.00
_cell.angle_beta   90.00
_cell.angle_gamma   90.00
#
_symmetry.space_group_name_H-M   'P 1'
#
loop_
_entity.id
_entity.type
_entity.pdbx_description
1 polymer ?
#
loop_
_entity_poly.entity_id
_entity_poly.type
_entity_poly.pdbx_seq_one_letter_code
_entity_poly.pdbx_strand_id
1 'polypeptide(L)'
;MDHHNNIDDNEDVVVIEQRDKRTYIYIGIAAVLGLALGGLIGSTLTSSKWQSAYDSLNHKYEQLTDKNSDISKQAQSDLAQANQQLQDKIDAAVTKATEDKQSQITKLEKEVAELEKVNDSLDSKVTNQKATLAKVDEQKDKLAKKANLQASVFERSREIFQKELKTKQELEKLQKERDDLAPKIKELKKACDLYLAGTSWDAKSDSCDKQDEAKARLGQLDQMIHVHQMDLKQMKALSEDIGLK
;
A
#
# COMPACT_ATOMS: atom_id res chain seq x y z
N MET A 1 10.87 -43.48 87.12
CA MET A 1 10.16 -42.23 87.46
C MET A 1 9.50 -41.74 86.19
N ASP A 2 8.20 -41.56 86.33
CA ASP A 2 7.14 -41.45 85.35
C ASP A 2 7.05 -40.12 84.60
N HIS A 3 6.39 -40.18 83.42
CA HIS A 3 5.16 -39.46 83.01
C HIS A 3 5.22 -39.12 81.51
N HIS A 4 4.46 -39.77 80.62
CA HIS A 4 2.99 -39.71 80.33
C HIS A 4 2.63 -38.72 79.21
N ASN A 5 1.89 -39.26 78.21
CA ASN A 5 0.73 -38.68 77.48
C ASN A 5 0.95 -37.54 76.46
N ASN A 6 0.22 -37.39 75.34
CA ASN A 6 -0.83 -38.15 74.64
C ASN A 6 -1.14 -37.44 73.28
N ILE A 7 -1.48 -38.21 72.24
CA ILE A 7 -2.66 -38.08 71.33
C ILE A 7 -2.80 -36.91 70.31
N ASP A 8 -3.08 -37.33 69.05
CA ASP A 8 -3.90 -36.80 67.93
C ASP A 8 -3.60 -35.41 67.30
N ASP A 9 -3.83 -35.12 66.00
CA ASP A 9 -4.69 -35.74 64.98
C ASP A 9 -4.32 -35.27 63.54
N ASN A 10 -4.48 -36.19 62.58
CA ASN A 10 -4.90 -36.12 61.16
C ASN A 10 -4.32 -35.22 60.02
N GLU A 11 -4.13 -35.93 58.87
CA GLU A 11 -4.26 -35.59 57.42
C GLU A 11 -3.22 -34.63 56.77
N ASP A 12 -2.63 -34.87 55.58
CA ASP A 12 -3.20 -35.39 54.33
C ASP A 12 -2.13 -35.68 53.21
N VAL A 13 -2.55 -36.42 52.17
CA VAL A 13 -2.07 -36.52 50.76
C VAL A 13 -0.98 -37.55 50.33
N VAL A 14 -1.44 -38.80 50.17
CA VAL A 14 -1.57 -39.64 48.94
C VAL A 14 -0.75 -39.25 47.68
N VAL A 15 0.02 -40.18 47.08
CA VAL A 15 -0.24 -40.89 45.78
C VAL A 15 0.85 -41.95 45.52
N ILE A 16 0.52 -43.19 45.90
CA ILE A 16 0.59 -44.46 45.13
C ILE A 16 1.82 -44.72 44.23
N GLU A 17 2.86 -45.36 44.77
CA GLU A 17 3.75 -46.26 44.01
C GLU A 17 3.23 -47.71 44.14
N GLN A 18 3.13 -48.39 43.00
CA GLN A 18 2.47 -49.69 42.83
C GLN A 18 3.10 -50.79 43.70
N ARG A 19 2.41 -51.15 44.79
CA ARG A 19 2.74 -52.27 45.67
C ARG A 19 2.53 -53.59 44.93
N ASP A 20 3.63 -54.25 44.61
CA ASP A 20 3.72 -55.46 43.79
C ASP A 20 2.87 -56.61 44.36
N LYS A 21 1.82 -56.99 43.60
CA LYS A 21 0.87 -58.07 43.91
C LYS A 21 1.53 -59.46 43.95
N ARG A 22 2.82 -59.57 43.61
CA ARG A 22 3.59 -60.83 43.63
C ARG A 22 3.87 -61.36 45.04
N THR A 23 3.91 -60.51 46.07
CA THR A 23 4.20 -60.92 47.47
C THR A 23 3.13 -61.85 48.06
N TYR A 24 1.86 -61.63 47.75
CA TYR A 24 0.76 -62.50 48.20
C TYR A 24 0.78 -63.88 47.55
N ILE A 25 1.33 -63.98 46.33
CA ILE A 25 1.44 -65.25 45.59
C ILE A 25 2.53 -66.13 46.23
N TYR A 26 3.67 -65.56 46.62
CA TYR A 26 4.73 -66.31 47.33
C TYR A 26 4.30 -66.83 48.70
N ILE A 27 3.51 -66.04 49.45
CA ILE A 27 2.93 -66.46 50.74
C ILE A 27 1.92 -67.61 50.54
N GLY A 28 1.12 -67.55 49.48
CA GLY A 28 0.19 -68.63 49.10
C GLY A 28 0.89 -69.93 48.74
N ILE A 29 1.98 -69.87 47.95
CA ILE A 29 2.77 -71.04 47.55
C ILE A 29 3.51 -71.66 48.76
N ALA A 30 4.06 -70.83 49.67
CA ALA A 30 4.73 -71.29 50.88
C ALA A 30 3.77 -71.95 51.88
N ALA A 31 2.53 -71.46 52.01
CA ALA A 31 1.51 -72.08 52.87
C ALA A 31 1.08 -73.47 52.37
N VAL A 32 1.01 -73.66 51.05
CA VAL A 32 0.67 -74.95 50.43
C VAL A 32 1.83 -75.94 50.54
N LEU A 33 3.08 -75.50 50.37
CA LEU A 33 4.27 -76.35 50.54
C LEU A 33 4.56 -76.71 52.01
N GLY A 34 4.27 -75.80 52.95
CA GLY A 34 4.39 -76.06 54.39
C GLY A 34 3.37 -77.06 54.93
N LEU A 35 2.17 -77.10 54.35
CA LEU A 35 1.13 -78.09 54.71
C LEU A 35 1.35 -79.47 54.07
N ALA A 36 2.12 -79.56 52.97
CA ALA A 36 2.42 -80.82 52.31
C ALA A 36 3.56 -81.61 52.99
N LEU A 37 4.49 -80.94 53.71
CA LEU A 37 5.66 -81.58 54.33
C LEU A 37 5.57 -81.74 55.86
N GLY A 38 4.61 -81.10 56.54
CA GLY A 38 4.47 -81.15 58.01
C GLY A 38 3.54 -82.23 58.57
N GLY A 39 2.93 -83.07 57.73
CA GLY A 39 1.83 -83.98 58.10
C GLY A 39 2.17 -85.47 58.05
N LEU A 40 3.40 -85.89 58.33
CA LEU A 40 3.81 -87.30 58.29
C LEU A 40 4.41 -87.77 59.62
N ILE A 41 3.60 -87.79 60.69
CA ILE A 41 3.84 -88.68 61.83
C ILE A 41 2.50 -89.28 62.28
N GLY A 42 2.28 -90.56 61.94
CA GLY A 42 1.33 -91.43 62.65
C GLY A 42 0.05 -91.88 61.91
N SER A 43 0.17 -92.78 60.94
CA SER A 43 -0.83 -93.86 60.74
C SER A 43 -0.30 -94.94 59.79
N THR A 44 -0.03 -96.13 60.32
CA THR A 44 0.61 -97.26 59.65
C THR A 44 -0.38 -98.15 58.88
N LEU A 45 -1.45 -97.58 58.30
CA LEU A 45 -2.52 -98.35 57.66
C LEU A 45 -3.10 -97.71 56.38
N THR A 46 -2.29 -97.22 55.43
CA THR A 46 -2.83 -96.96 54.07
C THR A 46 -1.78 -96.99 52.93
N SER A 47 -1.29 -98.18 52.56
CA SER A 47 -0.29 -98.30 51.48
C SER A 47 -0.86 -98.18 50.05
N SER A 48 -2.19 -98.27 49.85
CA SER A 48 -2.80 -98.23 48.49
C SER A 48 -3.32 -96.85 48.06
N LYS A 49 -3.52 -95.91 48.99
CA LYS A 49 -4.03 -94.56 48.67
C LYS A 49 -2.93 -93.55 48.36
N TRP A 50 -1.68 -93.83 48.75
CA TRP A 50 -0.54 -92.95 48.46
C TRP A 50 -0.13 -93.00 46.99
N GLN A 51 -0.18 -94.18 46.34
CA GLN A 51 0.14 -94.33 44.91
C GLN A 51 -0.79 -93.50 44.02
N SER A 52 -2.11 -93.57 44.26
CA SER A 52 -3.11 -92.82 43.48
C SER A 52 -3.06 -91.32 43.75
N ALA A 53 -2.72 -90.91 44.98
CA ALA A 53 -2.47 -89.51 45.31
C ALA A 53 -1.19 -88.98 44.65
N TYR A 54 -0.14 -89.80 44.57
CA TYR A 54 1.12 -89.47 43.91
C TYR A 54 0.98 -89.38 42.39
N ASP A 55 0.29 -90.33 41.75
CA ASP A 55 -0.02 -90.30 40.31
C ASP A 55 -0.89 -89.10 39.94
N SER A 56 -1.90 -88.78 40.78
CA SER A 56 -2.73 -87.59 40.61
C SER A 56 -1.95 -86.29 40.76
N LEU A 57 -0.97 -86.25 41.68
CA LEU A 57 -0.13 -85.08 41.89
C LEU A 57 0.86 -84.90 40.74
N ASN A 58 1.46 -85.98 40.24
CA ASN A 58 2.39 -85.94 39.12
C ASN A 58 1.68 -85.51 37.82
N HIS A 59 0.49 -86.05 37.56
CA HIS A 59 -0.34 -85.65 36.42
C HIS A 59 -0.81 -84.19 36.52
N LYS A 60 -1.07 -83.67 37.73
CA LYS A 60 -1.36 -82.24 37.94
C LYS A 60 -0.12 -81.37 37.77
N TYR A 61 1.06 -81.84 38.18
CA TYR A 61 2.32 -81.12 38.06
C TYR A 61 2.76 -80.99 36.60
N GLU A 62 2.68 -82.07 35.81
CA GLU A 62 2.91 -82.03 34.36
C GLU A 62 1.91 -81.11 33.67
N GLN A 63 0.61 -81.22 34.01
CA GLN A 63 -0.43 -80.39 33.42
C GLN A 63 -0.31 -78.90 33.79
N LEU A 64 0.19 -78.57 34.98
CA LEU A 64 0.51 -77.20 35.39
C LEU A 64 1.75 -76.67 34.67
N THR A 65 2.77 -77.51 34.48
CA THR A 65 4.01 -77.13 33.78
C THR A 65 3.76 -76.86 32.29
N ASP A 66 2.96 -77.71 31.64
CA ASP A 66 2.53 -77.52 30.25
C ASP A 66 1.65 -76.28 30.11
N LYS A 67 0.67 -76.09 30.99
CA LYS A 67 -0.18 -74.87 30.99
C LYS A 67 0.62 -73.60 31.22
N ASN A 68 1.65 -73.63 32.07
CA ASN A 68 2.48 -72.46 32.34
C ASN A 68 3.39 -72.13 31.14
N SER A 69 3.89 -73.15 30.44
CA SER A 69 4.59 -73.00 29.15
C SER A 69 3.67 -72.42 28.07
N ASP A 70 2.44 -72.91 27.98
CA ASP A 70 1.47 -72.45 26.97
C ASP A 70 0.99 -71.03 27.24
N ILE A 71 0.72 -70.66 28.51
CA ILE A 71 0.39 -69.28 28.90
C ILE A 71 1.56 -68.33 28.60
N SER A 72 2.80 -68.75 28.84
CA SER A 72 4.00 -67.97 28.50
C SER A 72 4.11 -67.74 26.98
N LYS A 73 3.90 -68.78 26.17
CA LYS A 73 3.95 -68.70 24.71
C LYS A 73 2.81 -67.85 24.16
N GLN A 74 1.62 -67.97 24.74
CA GLN A 74 0.44 -67.20 24.36
C GLN A 74 0.62 -65.72 24.74
N ALA A 75 1.14 -65.42 25.93
CA ALA A 75 1.48 -64.04 26.32
C ALA A 75 2.57 -63.43 25.44
N GLN A 76 3.60 -64.19 25.04
CA GLN A 76 4.61 -63.71 24.08
C GLN A 76 4.01 -63.46 22.69
N SER A 77 3.11 -64.33 22.23
CA SER A 77 2.40 -64.17 20.97
C SER A 77 1.47 -62.95 20.98
N ASP A 78 0.69 -62.77 22.06
CA ASP A 78 -0.22 -61.65 22.23
C ASP A 78 0.53 -60.32 22.32
N LEU A 79 1.70 -60.30 23.00
CA LEU A 79 2.54 -59.11 23.12
C LEU A 79 3.26 -58.79 21.81
N ALA A 80 3.66 -59.80 21.03
CA ALA A 80 4.18 -59.62 19.67
C ALA A 80 3.10 -59.07 18.73
N GLN A 81 1.88 -59.64 18.75
CA GLN A 81 0.76 -59.14 17.97
C GLN A 81 0.36 -57.71 18.37
N ALA A 82 0.30 -57.41 19.66
CA ALA A 82 0.00 -56.08 20.16
C ALA A 82 1.06 -55.04 19.75
N ASN A 83 2.35 -55.40 19.83
CA ASN A 83 3.44 -54.53 19.35
C ASN A 83 3.36 -54.30 17.84
N GLN A 84 3.03 -55.33 17.06
CA GLN A 84 2.93 -55.23 15.62
C GLN A 84 1.73 -54.36 15.21
N GLN A 85 0.57 -54.54 15.85
CA GLN A 85 -0.59 -53.65 15.66
C GLN A 85 -0.33 -52.21 16.10
N LEU A 86 0.47 -52.01 17.15
CA LEU A 86 0.86 -50.69 17.61
C LEU A 86 1.82 -50.03 16.61
N GLN A 87 2.81 -50.75 16.09
CA GLN A 87 3.69 -50.29 15.02
C GLN A 87 2.89 -49.94 13.76
N ASP A 88 1.99 -50.81 13.31
CA ASP A 88 1.15 -50.56 12.13
C ASP A 88 0.30 -49.29 12.31
N LYS A 89 -0.23 -49.04 13.52
CA LYS A 89 -0.98 -47.81 13.84
C LYS A 89 -0.09 -46.57 13.88
N ILE A 90 1.13 -46.69 14.42
CA ILE A 90 2.11 -45.60 14.46
C ILE A 90 2.54 -45.25 13.04
N ASP A 91 2.89 -46.25 12.22
CA ASP A 91 3.29 -46.06 10.83
C ASP A 91 2.15 -45.47 10.00
N ALA A 92 0.92 -45.95 10.19
CA ALA A 92 -0.26 -45.37 9.55
C ALA A 92 -0.51 -43.91 9.99
N ALA A 93 -0.34 -43.59 11.27
CA ALA A 93 -0.51 -42.24 11.79
C ALA A 93 0.59 -41.29 11.31
N VAL A 94 1.85 -41.75 11.27
CA VAL A 94 3.00 -41.00 10.76
C VAL A 94 2.86 -40.76 9.25
N THR A 95 2.46 -41.78 8.49
CA THR A 95 2.23 -41.64 7.04
C THR A 95 1.13 -40.62 6.78
N LYS A 96 -0.02 -40.74 7.46
CA LYS A 96 -1.12 -39.79 7.32
C LYS A 96 -0.74 -38.37 7.74
N ALA A 97 -0.02 -38.19 8.84
CA ALA A 97 0.46 -36.88 9.29
C ALA A 97 1.45 -36.27 8.29
N THR A 98 2.32 -37.08 7.70
CA THR A 98 3.30 -36.64 6.69
C THR A 98 2.60 -36.25 5.39
N GLU A 99 1.63 -37.03 4.93
CA GLU A 99 0.81 -36.72 3.76
C GLU A 99 -0.02 -35.43 3.95
N ASP A 100 -0.68 -35.27 5.10
CA ASP A 100 -1.44 -34.06 5.41
C ASP A 100 -0.53 -32.83 5.47
N LYS A 101 0.66 -32.95 6.07
CA LYS A 101 1.64 -31.85 6.12
C LYS A 101 2.20 -31.53 4.75
N GLN A 102 2.53 -32.53 3.94
CA GLN A 102 3.01 -32.32 2.58
C GLN A 102 1.94 -31.64 1.72
N SER A 103 0.67 -32.03 1.89
CA SER A 103 -0.48 -31.41 1.23
C SER A 103 -0.66 -29.95 1.65
N GLN A 104 -0.54 -29.64 2.95
CA GLN A 104 -0.58 -28.26 3.47
C GLN A 104 0.58 -27.41 2.94
N ILE A 105 1.81 -27.94 2.93
CA ILE A 105 2.99 -27.25 2.39
C ILE A 105 2.77 -26.93 0.91
N THR A 106 2.31 -27.91 0.13
CA THR A 106 2.07 -27.72 -1.31
C THR A 106 0.98 -26.68 -1.58
N LYS A 107 -0.04 -26.58 -0.73
CA LYS A 107 -1.07 -25.52 -0.81
C LYS A 107 -0.49 -24.14 -0.48
N LEU A 108 0.26 -24.04 0.62
CA LEU A 108 0.92 -22.80 1.03
C LEU A 108 1.91 -22.32 -0.03
N GLU A 109 2.71 -23.20 -0.62
CA GLU A 109 3.63 -22.87 -1.72
C GLU A 109 2.89 -22.33 -2.94
N LYS A 110 1.72 -22.90 -3.28
CA LYS A 110 0.87 -22.36 -4.35
C LYS A 110 0.33 -20.98 -4.03
N GLU A 111 -0.19 -20.77 -2.83
CA GLU A 111 -0.71 -19.46 -2.40
C GLU A 111 0.40 -18.40 -2.39
N VAL A 112 1.60 -18.73 -1.90
CA VAL A 112 2.76 -17.83 -1.94
C VAL A 112 3.14 -17.50 -3.38
N ALA A 113 3.23 -18.49 -4.27
CA ALA A 113 3.55 -18.27 -5.67
C ALA A 113 2.47 -17.42 -6.40
N GLU A 114 1.20 -17.57 -6.04
CA GLU A 114 0.12 -16.72 -6.54
C GLU A 114 0.23 -15.29 -6.00
N LEU A 115 0.50 -15.12 -4.71
CA LEU A 115 0.69 -13.81 -4.09
C LEU A 115 1.91 -13.08 -4.65
N GLU A 116 3.03 -13.77 -4.88
CA GLU A 116 4.21 -13.20 -5.53
C GLU A 116 3.88 -12.70 -6.94
N LYS A 117 3.18 -13.50 -7.75
CA LYS A 117 2.73 -13.08 -9.09
C LYS A 117 1.81 -11.88 -9.05
N VAL A 118 0.88 -11.85 -8.09
CA VAL A 118 -0.03 -10.69 -7.90
C VAL A 118 0.77 -9.46 -7.50
N ASN A 119 1.74 -9.61 -6.59
CA ASN A 119 2.59 -8.52 -6.13
C ASN A 119 3.44 -7.95 -7.28
N ASP A 120 4.08 -8.80 -8.07
CA ASP A 120 4.86 -8.39 -9.26
C ASP A 120 3.98 -7.67 -10.29
N SER A 121 2.77 -8.19 -10.53
CA SER A 121 1.78 -7.57 -11.41
C SER A 121 1.33 -6.21 -10.89
N LEU A 122 1.12 -6.09 -9.57
CA LEU A 122 0.78 -4.83 -8.93
C LEU A 122 1.92 -3.82 -9.02
N ASP A 123 3.16 -4.22 -8.73
CA ASP A 123 4.32 -3.35 -8.79
C ASP A 123 4.55 -2.82 -10.22
N SER A 124 4.42 -3.69 -11.21
CA SER A 124 4.46 -3.31 -12.63
C SER A 124 3.35 -2.32 -12.98
N LYS A 125 2.10 -2.54 -12.53
CA LYS A 125 0.99 -1.59 -12.74
C LYS A 125 1.25 -0.25 -12.06
N VAL A 126 1.73 -0.25 -10.82
CA VAL A 126 2.05 0.98 -10.07
C VAL A 126 3.16 1.76 -10.76
N THR A 127 4.21 1.08 -11.21
CA THR A 127 5.31 1.70 -11.95
C THR A 127 4.84 2.30 -13.27
N ASN A 128 4.03 1.57 -14.04
CA ASN A 128 3.44 2.07 -15.29
C ASN A 128 2.49 3.25 -15.06
N GLN A 129 1.68 3.22 -14.00
CA GLN A 129 0.81 4.32 -13.63
C GLN A 129 1.61 5.56 -13.21
N LYS A 130 2.67 5.41 -12.40
CA LYS A 130 3.57 6.51 -12.04
C LYS A 130 4.22 7.14 -13.27
N ALA A 131 4.73 6.32 -14.20
CA ALA A 131 5.31 6.82 -15.44
C ALA A 131 4.29 7.55 -16.33
N THR A 132 3.05 7.05 -16.37
CA THR A 132 1.95 7.70 -17.10
C THR A 132 1.55 9.03 -16.45
N LEU A 133 1.43 9.06 -15.12
CA LEU A 133 1.14 10.28 -14.36
C LEU A 133 2.21 11.34 -14.60
N ALA A 134 3.51 10.98 -14.55
CA ALA A 134 4.59 11.91 -14.82
C ALA A 134 4.51 12.51 -16.24
N LYS A 135 4.19 11.69 -17.25
CA LYS A 135 3.98 12.17 -18.63
C LYS A 135 2.78 13.09 -18.76
N VAL A 136 1.66 12.74 -18.12
CA VAL A 136 0.44 13.56 -18.13
C VAL A 136 0.68 14.90 -17.44
N ASP A 137 1.43 14.91 -16.33
CA ASP A 137 1.76 16.15 -15.61
C ASP A 137 2.67 17.06 -16.44
N GLU A 138 3.69 16.49 -17.11
CA GLU A 138 4.53 17.23 -18.05
C GLU A 138 3.72 17.82 -19.22
N GLN A 139 2.76 17.06 -19.76
CA GLN A 139 1.86 17.53 -20.81
C GLN A 139 0.93 18.63 -20.30
N LYS A 140 0.38 18.49 -19.10
CA LYS A 140 -0.47 19.49 -18.46
C LYS A 140 0.29 20.80 -18.25
N ASP A 141 1.52 20.75 -17.74
CA ASP A 141 2.34 21.94 -17.54
C ASP A 141 2.67 22.63 -18.86
N LYS A 142 3.02 21.86 -19.91
CA LYS A 142 3.23 22.40 -21.26
C LYS A 142 1.95 23.03 -21.80
N LEU A 143 0.80 22.40 -21.59
CA LEU A 143 -0.49 22.91 -22.04
C LEU A 143 -0.88 24.18 -21.28
N ALA A 144 -0.70 24.23 -19.97
CA ALA A 144 -0.96 25.39 -19.13
C ALA A 144 -0.07 26.58 -19.52
N LYS A 145 1.22 26.35 -19.77
CA LYS A 145 2.13 27.39 -20.29
C LYS A 145 1.67 27.92 -21.65
N LYS A 146 1.26 27.04 -22.57
CA LYS A 146 0.73 27.43 -23.88
C LYS A 146 -0.57 28.25 -23.75
N ALA A 147 -1.50 27.82 -22.90
CA ALA A 147 -2.75 28.53 -22.66
C ALA A 147 -2.51 29.92 -22.04
N ASN A 148 -1.62 30.03 -21.06
CA ASN A 148 -1.24 31.33 -20.47
C ASN A 148 -0.55 32.25 -21.48
N LEU A 149 0.35 31.72 -22.31
CA LEU A 149 0.98 32.50 -23.37
C LEU A 149 -0.07 33.01 -24.37
N GLN A 150 -1.00 32.15 -24.78
CA GLN A 150 -2.08 32.53 -25.69
C GLN A 150 -3.00 33.59 -25.08
N ALA A 151 -3.39 33.44 -23.81
CA ALA A 151 -4.18 34.44 -23.10
C ALA A 151 -3.46 35.79 -23.01
N SER A 152 -2.17 35.78 -22.63
CA SER A 152 -1.36 37.00 -22.56
C SER A 152 -1.20 37.67 -23.93
N VAL A 153 -1.02 36.89 -24.99
CA VAL A 153 -0.98 37.41 -26.36
C VAL A 153 -2.31 38.07 -26.70
N PHE A 154 -3.45 37.41 -26.49
CA PHE A 154 -4.77 37.98 -26.76
C PHE A 154 -5.04 39.28 -26.00
N GLU A 155 -4.66 39.35 -24.72
CA GLU A 155 -4.82 40.58 -23.92
C GLU A 155 -3.96 41.72 -24.45
N ARG A 156 -2.68 41.47 -24.74
CA ARG A 156 -1.78 42.48 -25.31
C ARG A 156 -2.22 42.93 -26.70
N SER A 157 -2.66 41.98 -27.54
CA SER A 157 -3.26 42.25 -28.84
C SER A 157 -4.45 43.19 -28.72
N ARG A 158 -5.38 42.91 -27.80
CA ARG A 158 -6.55 43.76 -27.57
C ARG A 158 -6.14 45.17 -27.13
N GLU A 159 -5.15 45.28 -26.24
CA GLU A 159 -4.65 46.59 -25.79
C GLU A 159 -4.03 47.39 -26.96
N ILE A 160 -3.22 46.74 -27.80
CA ILE A 160 -2.62 47.35 -28.99
C ILE A 160 -3.71 47.85 -29.94
N PHE A 161 -4.71 47.03 -30.27
CA PHE A 161 -5.81 47.45 -31.15
C PHE A 161 -6.65 48.60 -30.57
N GLN A 162 -6.88 48.60 -29.25
CA GLN A 162 -7.58 49.72 -28.60
C GLN A 162 -6.78 51.02 -28.66
N LYS A 163 -5.46 50.95 -28.44
CA LYS A 163 -4.57 52.11 -28.57
C LYS A 163 -4.46 52.58 -30.01
N GLU A 164 -4.38 51.67 -30.97
CA GLU A 164 -4.33 51.98 -32.40
C GLU A 164 -5.60 52.73 -32.83
N LEU A 165 -6.78 52.24 -32.42
CA LEU A 165 -8.06 52.89 -32.72
C LEU A 165 -8.14 54.30 -32.13
N LYS A 166 -7.76 54.48 -30.86
CA LYS A 166 -7.72 55.82 -30.22
C LYS A 166 -6.75 56.76 -30.94
N THR A 167 -5.56 56.27 -31.25
CA THR A 167 -4.52 57.04 -31.95
C THR A 167 -4.99 57.46 -33.35
N LYS A 168 -5.68 56.57 -34.09
CA LYS A 168 -6.29 56.92 -35.38
C LYS A 168 -7.37 57.99 -35.25
N GLN A 169 -8.24 57.89 -34.24
CA GLN A 169 -9.27 58.90 -33.98
C GLN A 169 -8.69 60.27 -33.62
N GLU A 170 -7.64 60.30 -32.79
CA GLU A 170 -6.92 61.53 -32.44
C GLU A 170 -6.22 62.13 -33.66
N LEU A 171 -5.56 61.29 -34.47
CA LEU A 171 -4.92 61.71 -35.71
C LEU A 171 -5.93 62.29 -36.70
N GLU A 172 -7.11 61.69 -36.86
CA GLU A 172 -8.18 62.24 -37.70
C GLU A 172 -8.66 63.62 -37.20
N LYS A 173 -8.78 63.82 -35.88
CA LYS A 173 -9.14 65.13 -35.30
C LYS A 173 -8.06 66.17 -35.56
N LEU A 174 -6.80 65.84 -35.31
CA LEU A 174 -5.67 66.74 -35.56
C LEU A 174 -5.54 67.08 -37.04
N GLN A 175 -5.76 66.10 -37.92
CA GLN A 175 -5.74 66.30 -39.37
C GLN A 175 -6.86 67.25 -39.82
N LYS A 176 -8.08 67.10 -39.28
CA LYS A 176 -9.18 68.04 -39.53
C LYS A 176 -8.86 69.44 -39.03
N GLU A 177 -8.36 69.60 -37.80
CA GLU A 177 -7.95 70.90 -37.27
C GLU A 177 -6.89 71.56 -38.15
N ARG A 178 -5.91 70.79 -38.61
CA ARG A 178 -4.85 71.24 -39.51
C ARG A 178 -5.40 71.66 -40.87
N ASP A 179 -6.31 70.88 -41.44
CA ASP A 179 -6.92 71.15 -42.75
C ASP A 179 -7.87 72.36 -42.70
N ASP A 180 -8.53 72.60 -41.56
CA ASP A 180 -9.35 73.80 -41.32
C ASP A 180 -8.52 75.06 -41.04
N LEU A 181 -7.35 74.91 -40.41
CA LEU A 181 -6.46 76.02 -40.06
C LEU A 181 -5.59 76.47 -41.25
N ALA A 182 -5.19 75.54 -42.12
CA ALA A 182 -4.38 75.83 -43.31
C ALA A 182 -4.95 76.93 -44.24
N PRO A 183 -6.26 76.94 -44.61
CA PRO A 183 -6.82 78.02 -45.42
C PRO A 183 -6.93 79.33 -44.62
N LYS A 184 -7.27 79.29 -43.33
CA LYS A 184 -7.34 80.48 -42.46
C LYS A 184 -6.00 81.19 -42.35
N ILE A 185 -4.89 80.46 -42.29
CA ILE A 185 -3.53 81.04 -42.30
C ILE A 185 -3.25 81.78 -43.61
N LYS A 186 -3.73 81.27 -44.75
CA LYS A 186 -3.59 81.96 -46.05
C LYS A 186 -4.38 83.26 -46.09
N GLU A 187 -5.57 83.29 -45.48
CA GLU A 187 -6.38 84.50 -45.36
C GLU A 187 -5.74 85.52 -44.41
N LEU A 188 -5.29 85.08 -43.22
CA LEU A 188 -4.57 85.91 -42.25
C LEU A 188 -3.27 86.47 -42.83
N LYS A 189 -2.56 85.70 -43.66
CA LYS A 189 -1.39 86.17 -44.38
C LYS A 189 -1.74 87.34 -45.31
N LYS A 190 -2.79 87.21 -46.13
CA LYS A 190 -3.24 88.31 -47.01
C LYS A 190 -3.62 89.55 -46.21
N ALA A 191 -4.29 89.38 -45.07
CA ALA A 191 -4.66 90.50 -44.19
C ALA A 191 -3.44 91.20 -43.57
N CYS A 192 -2.45 90.43 -43.10
CA CYS A 192 -1.18 90.98 -42.60
C CYS A 192 -0.39 91.67 -43.73
N ASP A 193 -0.31 91.09 -44.93
CA ASP A 193 0.37 91.70 -46.08
C ASP A 193 -0.28 93.04 -46.47
N LEU A 194 -1.61 93.14 -46.42
CA LEU A 194 -2.36 94.39 -46.66
C LEU A 194 -2.13 95.45 -45.57
N TYR A 195 -2.06 95.03 -44.30
CA TYR A 195 -1.73 95.90 -43.18
C TYR A 195 -0.32 96.46 -43.30
N LEU A 196 0.67 95.59 -43.58
CA LEU A 196 2.07 95.97 -43.75
C LEU A 196 2.29 96.86 -44.98
N ALA A 197 1.53 96.66 -46.06
CA ALA A 197 1.59 97.50 -47.25
C ALA A 197 0.93 98.89 -47.06
N GLY A 198 0.12 99.08 -46.01
CA GLY A 198 -0.58 100.34 -45.75
C GLY A 198 -1.63 100.72 -46.81
N THR A 199 -2.07 99.75 -47.63
CA THR A 199 -2.92 99.98 -48.80
C THR A 199 -4.42 99.88 -48.51
N SER A 200 -4.81 99.58 -47.26
CA SER A 200 -6.20 99.38 -46.84
C SER A 200 -6.48 100.06 -45.49
N TRP A 201 -7.59 100.80 -45.42
CA TRP A 201 -8.09 101.42 -44.18
C TRP A 201 -8.78 100.41 -43.25
N ASP A 202 -9.19 99.24 -43.78
CA ASP A 202 -9.84 98.15 -43.04
C ASP A 202 -8.84 97.13 -42.45
N ALA A 203 -7.54 97.35 -42.65
CA ALA A 203 -6.52 96.42 -42.19
C ALA A 203 -6.33 96.52 -40.67
N LYS A 204 -6.63 95.43 -39.94
CA LYS A 204 -6.53 95.41 -38.48
C LYS A 204 -5.08 95.21 -38.02
N SER A 205 -4.67 95.93 -36.99
CA SER A 205 -3.32 95.84 -36.42
C SER A 205 -2.98 94.49 -35.80
N ASP A 206 -3.99 93.71 -35.40
CA ASP A 206 -3.84 92.37 -34.82
C ASP A 206 -3.69 91.24 -35.88
N SER A 207 -3.70 91.58 -37.17
CA SER A 207 -3.70 90.59 -38.26
C SER A 207 -2.42 89.77 -38.32
N CYS A 208 -1.26 90.39 -38.04
CA CYS A 208 0.04 89.71 -38.04
C CYS A 208 0.23 88.84 -36.79
N ASP A 209 -0.20 89.30 -35.62
CA ASP A 209 -0.16 88.50 -34.38
C ASP A 209 -1.02 87.23 -34.52
N LYS A 210 -2.24 87.37 -35.07
CA LYS A 210 -3.13 86.23 -35.35
C LYS A 210 -2.54 85.27 -36.38
N GLN A 211 -1.83 85.79 -37.38
CA GLN A 211 -1.15 84.96 -38.37
C GLN A 211 -0.05 84.12 -37.69
N ASP A 212 0.75 84.72 -36.82
CA ASP A 212 1.86 84.04 -36.17
C ASP A 212 1.38 83.04 -35.11
N GLU A 213 0.32 83.36 -34.36
CA GLU A 213 -0.36 82.41 -33.47
C GLU A 213 -0.92 81.20 -34.26
N ALA A 214 -1.58 81.46 -35.39
CA ALA A 214 -2.11 80.38 -36.23
C ALA A 214 -1.00 79.52 -36.85
N LYS A 215 0.13 80.09 -37.25
CA LYS A 215 1.31 79.33 -37.71
C LYS A 215 1.94 78.52 -36.59
N ALA A 216 2.07 79.07 -35.39
CA ALA A 216 2.59 78.35 -34.24
C ALA A 216 1.70 77.14 -33.90
N ARG A 217 0.37 77.33 -33.92
CA ARG A 217 -0.59 76.24 -33.74
C ARG A 217 -0.50 75.20 -34.85
N LEU A 218 -0.31 75.61 -36.11
CA LEU A 218 -0.11 74.68 -37.23
C LEU A 218 1.15 73.81 -37.02
N GLY A 219 2.26 74.43 -36.61
CA GLY A 219 3.50 73.69 -36.30
C GLY A 219 3.32 72.68 -35.17
N GLN A 220 2.58 73.04 -34.12
CA GLN A 220 2.23 72.10 -33.04
C GLN A 220 1.37 70.94 -33.54
N LEU A 221 0.37 71.22 -34.39
CA LEU A 221 -0.49 70.19 -35.00
C LEU A 221 0.33 69.24 -35.86
N ASP A 222 1.20 69.75 -36.74
CA ASP A 222 2.06 68.92 -37.60
C ASP A 222 3.01 68.04 -36.78
N GLN A 223 3.56 68.55 -35.67
CA GLN A 223 4.38 67.76 -34.76
C GLN A 223 3.58 66.64 -34.09
N MET A 224 2.40 66.93 -33.55
CA MET A 224 1.55 65.91 -32.93
C MET A 224 1.10 64.85 -33.94
N ILE A 225 0.72 65.27 -35.16
CA ILE A 225 0.37 64.35 -36.25
C ILE A 225 1.56 63.43 -36.56
N HIS A 226 2.78 63.98 -36.65
CA HIS A 226 3.98 63.18 -36.92
C HIS A 226 4.25 62.15 -35.82
N VAL A 227 4.12 62.55 -34.54
CA VAL A 227 4.27 61.63 -33.40
C VAL A 227 3.24 60.50 -33.48
N HIS A 228 1.96 60.81 -33.65
CA HIS A 228 0.93 59.77 -33.76
C HIS A 228 1.11 58.87 -34.98
N GLN A 229 1.61 59.38 -36.10
CA GLN A 229 1.96 58.55 -37.27
C GLN A 229 3.12 57.59 -36.96
N MET A 230 4.11 58.04 -36.19
CA MET A 230 5.21 57.19 -35.72
C MET A 230 4.72 56.13 -34.74
N ASP A 231 3.84 56.49 -33.81
CA ASP A 231 3.23 55.56 -32.85
C ASP A 231 2.44 54.47 -33.58
N LEU A 232 1.65 54.83 -34.60
CA LEU A 232 0.92 53.85 -35.41
C LEU A 232 1.86 52.88 -36.14
N LYS A 233 2.99 53.36 -36.65
CA LYS A 233 4.01 52.50 -37.28
C LYS A 233 4.62 51.54 -36.26
N GLN A 234 4.92 52.00 -35.06
CA GLN A 234 5.45 51.17 -33.98
C GLN A 234 4.43 50.13 -33.52
N MET A 235 3.16 50.53 -33.33
CA MET A 235 2.07 49.60 -32.98
C MET A 235 1.87 48.53 -34.06
N LYS A 236 1.97 48.90 -35.33
CA LYS A 236 1.91 47.94 -36.44
C LYS A 236 3.08 46.95 -36.42
N ALA A 237 4.31 47.43 -36.17
CA ALA A 237 5.47 46.56 -36.02
C ALA A 237 5.32 45.60 -34.82
N LEU A 238 4.80 46.08 -33.70
CA LEU A 238 4.49 45.25 -32.53
C LEU A 238 3.39 44.22 -32.82
N SER A 239 2.36 44.58 -33.59
CA SER A 239 1.31 43.67 -34.04
C SER A 239 1.88 42.54 -34.91
N GLU A 240 2.75 42.88 -35.86
CA GLU A 240 3.42 41.93 -36.75
C GLU A 240 4.36 40.97 -35.99
N ASP A 241 5.10 41.47 -35.00
CA ASP A 241 5.97 40.66 -34.13
C ASP A 241 5.19 39.64 -33.28
N ILE A 242 3.99 40.03 -32.84
CA ILE A 242 3.06 39.16 -32.10
C ILE A 242 2.33 38.16 -33.05
N GLY A 243 2.53 38.28 -34.36
CA GLY A 243 1.95 37.39 -35.37
C GLY A 243 0.51 37.74 -35.77
N LEU A 244 0.05 38.95 -35.45
CA LEU A 244 -1.22 39.50 -35.89
C LEU A 244 -0.99 40.27 -37.20
N LYS A 245 -1.42 39.67 -38.31
CA LYS A 245 -1.44 40.31 -39.63
C LYS A 245 -2.73 41.08 -39.88
#